data_AF-G1VXK9-F1
#
_entry.id   AF-G1VXK9-F1
#
_cell.length_a   1.000
_cell.length_b   1.000
_cell.length_c   1.000
_cell.angle_alpha   90.00
_cell.angle_beta   90.00
_cell.angle_gamma   90.00
#
_symmetry.space_group_name_H-M   'P 1'
#
loop_
_entity.id
_entity.type
_entity.pdbx_description
1 polymer ?
#
loop_
_entity_poly.entity_id
_entity_poly.type
_entity_poly.pdbx_seq_one_letter_code
_entity_poly.pdbx_strand_id
1 'polypeptide(L)'
;MELLTFVKDYWAILIFLGTMFAWILKYIIALQNGIKAILHDRIIQKCEYMINREYVTSDDLEELEYLNGPYKALGGNGTVEVMLREVHKLPKKK
;
A
#
# COMPACT_ATOMS: atom_id res chain seq x y z
N MET A 1 -1.53 -41.34 21.00
CA MET A 1 -1.70 -40.71 22.32
C MET A 1 -0.72 -39.56 22.56
N GLU A 2 0.48 -39.55 21.98
CA GLU A 2 1.53 -38.56 22.26
C GLU A 2 1.21 -37.10 21.84
N LEU A 3 0.47 -36.90 20.75
CA LEU A 3 0.05 -35.56 20.34
C LEU A 3 -0.91 -34.93 21.36
N LEU A 4 -1.80 -35.74 21.94
CA LEU A 4 -2.83 -35.25 22.86
C LEU A 4 -2.22 -34.86 24.21
N THR A 5 -1.18 -35.58 24.66
CA THR A 5 -0.41 -35.23 25.85
C THR A 5 0.40 -33.97 25.61
N PHE A 6 1.07 -33.86 24.45
CA PHE A 6 1.77 -32.63 24.07
C PHE A 6 0.85 -31.40 24.08
N VAL A 7 -0.32 -31.47 23.45
CA VAL A 7 -1.26 -30.34 23.45
C VAL A 7 -1.70 -30.00 24.87
N LYS A 8 -1.98 -30.99 25.73
CA LYS A 8 -2.35 -30.75 27.14
C LYS A 8 -1.23 -30.12 27.96
N ASP A 9 0.02 -30.43 27.68
CA ASP A 9 1.16 -29.89 28.43
C ASP A 9 1.51 -28.46 27.98
N TYR A 10 1.24 -28.11 26.71
CA TYR A 10 1.67 -26.84 26.11
C TYR A 10 0.52 -25.92 25.62
N TRP A 11 -0.75 -26.24 25.89
CA TRP A 11 -1.91 -25.49 25.37
C TRP A 11 -1.85 -23.98 25.66
N ALA A 12 -1.42 -23.57 26.86
CA ALA A 12 -1.33 -22.16 27.24
C ALA A 12 -0.30 -21.40 26.38
N ILE A 13 0.84 -22.03 26.07
CA ILE A 13 1.86 -21.47 25.19
C ILE A 13 1.33 -21.39 23.76
N LEU A 14 0.61 -22.41 23.29
CA LEU A 14 0.00 -22.39 21.95
C LEU A 14 -1.03 -21.27 21.80
N ILE A 15 -1.88 -21.05 22.81
CA ILE A 15 -2.82 -19.93 22.83
C ILE A 15 -2.07 -18.59 22.84
N PHE A 16 -1.06 -18.46 23.68
CA PHE A 16 -0.26 -17.23 23.75
C PHE A 16 0.40 -16.91 22.40
N LEU A 17 1.06 -17.90 21.77
CA LEU A 17 1.67 -17.73 20.45
C LEU A 17 0.62 -17.41 19.37
N GLY A 18 -0.56 -18.04 19.42
CA GLY A 18 -1.64 -17.74 18.49
C GLY A 18 -2.17 -16.31 18.64
N THR A 19 -2.39 -15.84 19.87
CA THR A 19 -2.84 -14.46 20.12
C THR A 19 -1.77 -13.43 19.76
N MET A 20 -0.51 -13.71 20.07
CA MET A 20 0.63 -12.87 19.68
C MET A 20 0.73 -12.79 18.16
N PHE A 21 0.61 -13.92 17.45
CA PHE A 21 0.64 -13.95 16.00
C PHE A 21 -0.53 -13.15 15.39
N ALA A 22 -1.75 -13.32 15.91
CA ALA A 22 -2.91 -12.54 15.47
C ALA A 22 -2.72 -11.03 15.70
N TRP A 23 -2.10 -10.63 16.82
CA TRP A 23 -1.78 -9.23 17.11
C TRP A 23 -0.73 -8.68 16.12
N ILE A 24 0.32 -9.44 15.82
CA ILE A 24 1.33 -9.08 14.81
C ILE A 24 0.68 -8.91 13.43
N LEU A 25 -0.21 -9.83 13.01
CA LEU A 25 -0.94 -9.70 11.76
C LEU A 25 -1.78 -8.40 11.70
N LYS A 26 -2.52 -8.09 12.77
CA LYS A 26 -3.28 -6.83 12.86
C LYS A 26 -2.36 -5.61 12.74
N TYR A 27 -1.21 -5.65 13.40
CA TYR A 27 -0.23 -4.57 13.34
C TYR A 27 0.36 -4.37 11.94
N ILE A 28 0.71 -5.46 11.25
CA ILE A 28 1.21 -5.42 9.86
C ILE A 28 0.14 -4.83 8.92
N ILE A 29 -1.12 -5.24 9.06
CA ILE A 29 -2.22 -4.69 8.25
C ILE A 29 -2.40 -3.19 8.50
N ALA A 30 -2.31 -2.74 9.75
CA ALA A 30 -2.40 -1.32 10.08
C ALA A 30 -1.26 -0.50 9.44
N LEU A 31 -0.02 -1.03 9.47
CA LEU A 31 1.12 -0.41 8.80
C LEU A 31 0.94 -0.36 7.27
N GLN A 32 0.51 -1.47 6.66
CA GLN A 32 0.22 -1.52 5.22
C GLN A 32 -0.83 -0.47 4.82
N ASN A 33 -1.89 -0.34 5.61
CA ASN A 33 -2.93 0.67 5.37
C ASN A 33 -2.40 2.11 5.54
N GLY A 34 -1.54 2.34 6.54
CA GLY A 34 -0.90 3.65 6.74
C GLY A 34 0.01 4.03 5.56
N ILE A 35 0.86 3.11 5.11
CA ILE A 35 1.72 3.31 3.93
C ILE A 35 0.88 3.55 2.68
N LYS A 36 -0.20 2.77 2.49
CA LYS A 36 -1.14 2.96 1.38
C LYS A 36 -1.75 4.37 1.39
N ALA A 37 -2.15 4.88 2.55
CA ALA A 37 -2.72 6.21 2.70
C ALA A 37 -1.71 7.32 2.36
N ILE A 38 -0.46 7.18 2.79
CA ILE A 38 0.62 8.13 2.47
C ILE A 38 0.94 8.12 0.98
N LEU A 39 1.06 6.95 0.37
CA LEU A 39 1.29 6.83 -1.07
C LEU A 39 0.12 7.42 -1.87
N HIS A 40 -1.12 7.15 -1.46
CA HIS A 40 -2.31 7.76 -2.06
C HIS A 40 -2.21 9.29 -2.04
N ASP A 41 -2.03 9.88 -0.86
CA ASP A 41 -1.92 11.33 -0.68
C ASP A 41 -0.81 11.93 -1.56
N ARG A 42 0.39 11.32 -1.55
CA ARG A 42 1.52 11.79 -2.35
C ARG A 42 1.28 11.71 -3.85
N ILE A 43 0.65 10.63 -4.33
CA ILE A 43 0.32 10.46 -5.74
C ILE A 43 -0.72 11.51 -6.16
N ILE A 44 -1.77 11.72 -5.36
CA ILE A 44 -2.80 12.72 -5.65
C ILE A 44 -2.20 14.12 -5.74
N GLN A 45 -1.40 14.54 -4.76
CA GLN A 45 -0.73 15.86 -4.78
C GLN A 45 0.14 16.06 -6.03
N LYS A 46 0.88 15.03 -6.44
CA LYS A 46 1.69 15.07 -7.67
C LYS A 46 0.82 15.19 -8.92
N CYS A 47 -0.23 14.40 -9.03
CA CYS A 47 -1.17 14.47 -10.15
C CYS A 47 -1.82 15.87 -10.23
N GLU A 48 -2.30 16.40 -9.11
CA GLU A 48 -2.89 17.75 -9.04
C GLU A 48 -1.89 18.83 -9.45
N TYR A 49 -0.65 18.74 -8.97
CA TYR A 49 0.41 19.66 -9.38
C TYR A 49 0.66 19.64 -10.89
N MET A 50 0.77 18.44 -11.49
CA MET A 50 0.99 18.29 -12.94
C MET A 50 -0.21 18.78 -13.75
N ILE A 51 -1.43 18.50 -13.32
CA ILE A 51 -2.67 18.95 -13.95
C ILE A 51 -2.76 20.48 -13.91
N ASN A 52 -2.50 21.09 -12.75
CA ASN A 52 -2.51 22.55 -12.61
C ASN A 52 -1.42 23.24 -13.44
N ARG A 53 -0.29 22.55 -13.66
CA ARG A 53 0.82 23.02 -14.50
C ARG A 53 0.58 22.78 -15.99
N GLU A 54 -0.46 22.02 -16.36
CA GLU A 54 -0.89 21.70 -17.73
C GLU A 54 0.14 20.95 -18.60
N TYR A 55 1.23 20.44 -18.02
CA TYR A 55 2.20 19.61 -18.74
C TYR A 55 2.90 18.62 -17.79
N VAL A 56 3.41 17.54 -18.37
CA VAL A 56 4.18 16.51 -17.65
C VAL A 56 5.53 16.27 -18.31
N THR A 57 6.57 15.98 -17.51
CA THR A 57 7.89 15.57 -18.00
C THR A 57 8.05 14.05 -17.93
N SER A 58 9.10 13.50 -18.56
CA SER A 58 9.41 12.07 -18.43
C SER A 58 9.74 11.70 -16.98
N ASP A 59 10.54 12.52 -16.29
CA ASP A 59 10.94 12.30 -14.90
C ASP A 59 9.73 12.29 -13.96
N ASP A 60 8.76 13.20 -14.22
CA ASP A 60 7.52 13.27 -13.46
C ASP A 60 6.70 11.97 -13.58
N LEU A 61 6.62 11.40 -14.79
CA LEU A 61 5.92 10.13 -15.03
C LEU A 61 6.64 8.94 -14.38
N GLU A 62 7.97 8.89 -14.49
CA GLU A 62 8.78 7.83 -13.87
C GLU A 62 8.61 7.82 -12.35
N GLU A 63 8.71 8.98 -11.70
CA GLU A 63 8.52 9.09 -10.26
C GLU A 63 7.09 8.71 -9.84
N LEU A 64 6.09 9.08 -10.66
CA LEU A 64 4.70 8.76 -10.41
C LEU A 64 4.42 7.25 -10.54
N GLU A 65 5.00 6.60 -11.54
CA GLU A 65 4.96 5.14 -11.70
C GLU A 65 5.69 4.42 -10.55
N TYR A 66 6.83 4.95 -10.12
CA TYR A 66 7.59 4.44 -8.99
C TYR A 66 6.76 4.43 -7.69
N LEU A 67 5.98 5.48 -7.44
CA LEU A 67 5.06 5.54 -6.30
C LEU A 67 3.82 4.65 -6.48
N ASN A 68 3.30 4.55 -7.71
CA ASN A 68 2.09 3.80 -8.01
C ASN A 68 2.28 2.28 -7.92
N GLY A 69 3.47 1.77 -8.25
CA GLY A 69 3.81 0.34 -8.14
C GLY A 69 3.50 -0.26 -6.76
N PRO A 70 4.14 0.21 -5.67
CA PRO A 70 3.86 -0.28 -4.31
C PRO A 70 2.43 0.05 -3.86
N TYR A 71 1.87 1.18 -4.28
CA TYR A 71 0.48 1.54 -3.96
C TYR A 71 -0.54 0.53 -4.51
N LYS A 72 -0.38 0.12 -5.77
CA LYS A 72 -1.21 -0.92 -6.39
C LYS A 72 -1.02 -2.28 -5.70
N ALA A 73 0.21 -2.63 -5.32
CA ALA A 73 0.48 -3.86 -4.58
C ALA A 73 -0.22 -3.91 -3.20
N LEU A 74 -0.43 -2.75 -2.56
CA LEU A 74 -1.22 -2.60 -1.33
C LEU A 74 -2.75 -2.55 -1.60
N GLY A 75 -3.17 -2.90 -2.81
CA GLY A 75 -4.58 -3.03 -3.22
C GLY A 75 -5.18 -1.81 -3.90
N GLY A 76 -4.46 -0.69 -4.01
CA GLY A 76 -4.88 0.51 -4.77
C GLY A 76 -6.28 1.07 -4.45
N ASN A 77 -6.74 2.03 -5.27
CA ASN A 77 -8.13 2.46 -5.38
C ASN A 77 -8.38 3.05 -6.78
N GLY A 78 -9.64 3.16 -7.19
CA GLY A 78 -9.99 3.69 -8.52
C GLY A 78 -9.72 5.19 -8.70
N THR A 79 -9.64 5.96 -7.61
CA THR A 79 -9.39 7.42 -7.66
C THR A 79 -8.02 7.75 -8.23
N VAL A 80 -6.96 7.08 -7.73
CA VAL A 80 -5.60 7.26 -8.25
C VAL A 80 -5.51 6.87 -9.73
N GLU A 81 -6.21 5.81 -10.15
CA GLU A 81 -6.23 5.41 -11.56
C GLU A 81 -6.88 6.43 -12.48
N VAL A 82 -7.97 7.07 -12.03
CA VAL A 82 -8.59 8.18 -12.76
C VAL A 82 -7.61 9.35 -12.91
N MET A 83 -6.99 9.78 -11.80
CA MET A 83 -6.04 10.90 -11.82
C MET A 83 -4.82 10.62 -12.70
N LEU A 84 -4.28 9.40 -12.63
CA LEU A 84 -3.18 8.98 -13.50
C LEU A 84 -3.57 9.07 -14.97
N ARG A 85 -4.77 8.64 -15.35
CA ARG A 85 -5.25 8.76 -16.73
C ARG A 85 -5.35 10.21 -17.19
N GLU A 86 -5.77 11.12 -16.31
CA GLU A 86 -5.78 12.56 -16.64
C GLU A 86 -4.37 13.11 -16.84
N VAL A 87 -3.41 12.76 -15.97
CA VAL A 87 -1.99 13.15 -16.14
C VAL A 87 -1.43 12.63 -17.46
N HIS A 88 -1.77 11.41 -17.86
CA HIS A 88 -1.29 10.84 -19.13
C HIS A 88 -1.84 11.54 -20.39
N LYS A 89 -2.93 12.29 -20.28
CA LYS A 89 -3.47 13.10 -21.38
C LYS A 89 -2.76 14.45 -21.55
N LEU A 90 -1.99 14.88 -20.55
CA LEU A 90 -1.29 16.15 -20.59
C LEU A 90 -0.20 16.15 -21.67
N PRO A 91 0.09 17.31 -22.28
CA PRO A 91 1.19 17.44 -23.22
C PRO A 91 2.52 17.12 -22.54
N LYS A 92 3.33 16.31 -23.23
CA LYS A 92 4.63 15.86 -22.75
C LYS A 92 5.69 16.89 -23.12
N LYS A 93 6.27 17.51 -22.10
CA LYS A 93 7.42 18.39 -22.26
C LYS A 93 8.69 17.54 -22.12
N LYS A 94 9.59 17.68 -23.09
CA LYS A 94 10.94 17.09 -23.00
C LYS A 94 11.72 17.72 -21.85
#